data_AF-A0A259A674-F1
#
_entry.id   AF-A0A259A674-F1
#
_cell.length_a   1.000
_cell.length_b   1.000
_cell.length_c   1.000
_cell.angle_alpha   90.00
_cell.angle_beta   90.00
_cell.angle_gamma   90.00
#
_symmetry.space_group_name_H-M   'P 1'
#
loop_
_entity.id
_entity.type
_entity.pdbx_description
1 polymer ?
#
loop_
_entity_poly.entity_id
_entity_poly.type
_entity_poly.pdbx_seq_one_letter_code
_entity_poly.pdbx_strand_id
1 'polypeptide(L)' 'MDLDMREVEAICAALYVQALKILPPDIKAGFKTLVQTETDATGKTILGTMVENIAVAERTKNILCQDTGIPI' A
#
# COMPACT_ATOMS: atom_id res chain seq x y z
N MET A 1 -5.69 33.72 -3.74
CA MET A 1 -4.97 32.56 -4.29
C MET A 1 -5.87 32.02 -5.38
N ASP A 2 -5.46 32.12 -6.64
CA ASP A 2 -6.19 31.55 -7.76
C ASP A 2 -5.63 30.14 -7.98
N LEU A 3 -6.47 29.12 -7.86
CA LEU A 3 -6.07 27.70 -7.98
C LEU A 3 -6.52 27.20 -9.35
N ASP A 4 -5.61 26.61 -10.12
CA ASP A 4 -6.01 25.88 -11.33
C ASP A 4 -6.67 24.55 -10.90
N MET A 5 -7.98 24.45 -11.06
CA MET A 5 -8.72 23.26 -10.68
C MET A 5 -8.30 22.00 -11.45
N ARG A 6 -7.69 22.14 -12.64
CA ARG A 6 -7.14 20.99 -13.38
C ARG A 6 -5.89 20.44 -12.72
N GLU A 7 -5.10 21.31 -12.09
CA GLU A 7 -3.93 20.90 -11.32
C GLU A 7 -4.36 20.13 -10.07
N VAL A 8 -5.40 20.62 -9.39
CA VAL A 8 -5.99 19.93 -8.23
C VAL A 8 -6.47 18.52 -8.61
N GLU A 9 -7.24 18.41 -9.69
CA GLU A 9 -7.74 17.12 -10.19
C GLU A 9 -6.59 16.14 -10.51
N ALA A 10 -5.57 16.62 -11.23
CA ALA A 10 -4.42 15.80 -11.63
C ALA A 10 -3.62 15.30 -10.41
N ILE A 11 -3.40 16.16 -9.41
CA ILE A 11 -2.70 15.80 -8.17
C ILE A 11 -3.52 14.78 -7.37
N CYS A 12 -4.81 15.00 -7.19
CA CYS A 12 -5.68 14.07 -6.48
C CYS A 12 -5.69 12.68 -7.13
N ALA A 13 -5.84 12.61 -8.46
CA ALA A 13 -5.80 11.35 -9.20
C ALA A 13 -4.45 10.64 -9.05
N ALA A 14 -3.34 11.37 -9.16
CA ALA A 14 -2.00 10.81 -9.00
C ALA A 14 -1.76 10.26 -7.59
N LEU A 15 -2.14 11.01 -6.55
CA LEU A 15 -1.99 10.60 -5.16
C LEU A 15 -2.84 9.38 -4.83
N TYR A 16 -4.09 9.32 -5.31
CA TYR A 16 -4.94 8.17 -5.11
C TYR A 16 -4.33 6.91 -5.75
N VAL A 17 -3.91 6.97 -7.01
CA VAL A 17 -3.27 5.83 -7.69
C VAL A 17 -1.96 5.41 -7.00
N GLN A 18 -1.19 6.35 -6.47
CA GLN A 18 0.02 6.05 -5.71
C GLN A 18 -0.30 5.29 -4.42
N ALA A 19 -1.30 5.75 -3.65
CA ALA A 19 -1.71 5.13 -2.40
C ALA A 19 -2.19 3.69 -2.57
N LEU A 20 -2.81 3.35 -3.70
CA LEU A 20 -3.27 1.99 -4.01
C LEU A 20 -2.13 0.99 -4.29
N LYS A 21 -0.92 1.49 -4.59
CA LYS A 21 0.19 0.67 -5.09
C LYS A 21 1.38 0.59 -4.14
N ILE A 22 1.60 1.62 -3.33
CA ILE A 22 2.81 1.77 -2.51
C ILE A 22 2.41 1.97 -1.06
N LEU A 23 2.88 1.07 -0.19
CA LEU A 23 2.78 1.26 1.24
C LEU A 23 3.86 2.24 1.74
N PRO A 24 3.51 3.15 2.66
CA PRO A 24 4.48 4.01 3.32
C PRO A 24 5.60 3.24 4.02
N PRO A 25 6.82 3.81 4.13
CA PRO A 25 7.97 3.12 4.75
C PRO A 25 7.75 2.66 6.19
N ASP A 26 7.01 3.43 6.99
CA ASP A 26 6.65 3.11 8.37
C ASP A 26 5.73 1.89 8.46
N ILE A 27 4.78 1.74 7.54
CA ILE A 27 3.93 0.54 7.44
C ILE A 27 4.79 -0.68 7.09
N LYS A 28 5.72 -0.55 6.13
CA LYS A 28 6.64 -1.64 5.77
C LYS A 28 7.58 -2.02 6.93
N ALA A 29 8.01 -1.05 7.73
CA ALA A 29 8.76 -1.31 8.95
C ALA A 29 7.91 -2.07 9.99
N GLY A 30 6.62 -1.73 10.12
CA GLY A 30 5.66 -2.48 10.93
C GLY A 30 5.56 -3.96 10.52
N PHE A 31 5.38 -4.23 9.23
CA PHE A 31 5.38 -5.61 8.70
C PHE A 31 6.68 -6.36 9.01
N LYS A 32 7.83 -5.70 8.88
CA LYS A 32 9.12 -6.30 9.24
C LYS A 32 9.16 -6.72 10.71
N THR A 33 8.69 -5.87 11.62
CA THR A 33 8.60 -6.19 13.04
C THR A 33 7.65 -7.36 13.28
N LEU A 34 6.45 -7.34 12.70
CA LEU A 34 5.45 -8.41 12.86
C LEU A 34 6.00 -9.78 12.42
N VAL A 35 6.66 -9.84 11.26
CA VAL A 35 7.28 -11.07 10.75
C VAL A 35 8.36 -11.59 11.71
N GLN A 36 9.11 -10.70 12.37
CA GLN A 36 10.15 -11.09 13.32
C GLN A 36 9.60 -11.57 14.67
N THR A 37 8.48 -11.02 15.11
CA THR A 37 7.95 -11.26 16.47
C THR A 37 6.81 -12.27 16.53
N GLU A 38 6.14 -12.55 15.42
CA GLU A 38 5.04 -13.51 15.40
C GLU A 38 5.52 -14.91 15.80
N THR A 39 4.78 -15.57 16.68
CA THR A 39 5.10 -16.90 17.21
C THR A 39 4.13 -17.96 16.74
N ASP A 40 2.89 -17.60 16.40
CA ASP A 40 1.89 -18.51 15.87
C ASP A 40 2.24 -18.95 14.43
N ALA A 41 2.09 -20.25 14.15
CA ALA A 41 2.44 -20.82 12.85
C ALA A 41 1.52 -20.32 11.72
N THR A 42 0.24 -20.12 12.03
CA THR A 42 -0.74 -19.59 11.08
C THR A 42 -0.45 -18.12 10.81
N GLY A 43 -0.20 -17.34 11.88
CA GLY A 43 0.18 -15.93 11.80
C GLY A 43 1.40 -15.70 10.90
N LYS A 44 2.47 -16.50 11.06
CA LYS A 44 3.66 -16.43 10.20
C LYS A 44 3.32 -16.64 8.72
N THR A 45 2.47 -17.61 8.42
CA THR A 45 2.07 -17.94 7.05
C THR A 45 1.28 -16.79 6.41
N ILE A 46 0.33 -16.22 7.17
CA ILE A 46 -0.48 -15.08 6.73
C ILE A 46 0.40 -13.85 6.48
N LEU A 47 1.27 -13.50 7.44
CA LEU A 47 2.18 -12.35 7.30
C LEU A 47 3.13 -12.53 6.11
N GLY A 48 3.65 -13.73 5.90
CA GLY A 48 4.47 -14.04 4.73
C GLY A 48 3.74 -13.80 3.41
N THR A 49 2.45 -14.17 3.34
CA THR A 49 1.60 -13.93 2.17
C THR A 49 1.37 -12.44 1.93
N MET A 50 1.12 -11.67 3.00
CA MET A 50 0.96 -10.21 2.90
C MET A 50 2.23 -9.52 2.41
N VAL A 51 3.40 -9.93 2.92
CA VAL A 51 4.70 -9.39 2.48
C VAL A 51 4.98 -9.71 1.01
N GLU A 52 4.68 -10.93 0.55
CA GLU A 52 4.84 -11.26 -0.86
C GLU A 52 3.86 -10.48 -1.74
N ASN A 53 2.59 -10.30 -1.33
CA ASN A 53 1.63 -9.46 -2.04
C ASN A 53 2.16 -8.02 -2.22
N ILE A 54 2.71 -7.42 -1.16
CA ILE A 54 3.33 -6.08 -1.20
C ILE A 54 4.46 -6.06 -2.23
N ALA A 55 5.37 -7.04 -2.18
CA ALA A 55 6.50 -7.13 -3.10
C ALA A 55 6.08 -7.32 -4.56
N VAL A 56 5.05 -8.13 -4.81
CA VAL A 56 4.48 -8.35 -6.15
C VAL A 56 3.84 -7.07 -6.67
N ALA A 57 3.03 -6.39 -5.87
CA ALA A 57 2.35 -5.16 -6.26
C ALA A 57 3.37 -4.06 -6.66
N GLU A 58 4.40 -3.84 -5.85
CA GLU A 58 5.45 -2.86 -6.15
C GLU A 58 6.24 -3.25 -7.42
N ARG A 59 6.68 -4.52 -7.53
CA ARG A 59 7.45 -5.03 -8.68
C ARG A 59 6.67 -4.94 -10.00
N THR A 60 5.36 -5.18 -9.95
CA THR A 60 4.48 -5.21 -11.13
C THR A 60 3.75 -3.89 -11.36
N LYS A 61 3.96 -2.87 -10.51
CA LYS A 61 3.24 -1.60 -10.52
C LYS A 61 1.71 -1.77 -10.46
N ASN A 62 1.27 -2.80 -9.75
CA ASN A 62 -0.12 -3.20 -9.62
C ASN A 62 -0.71 -2.72 -8.28
N ILE A 63 -2.03 -2.71 -8.17
CA ILE A 63 -2.74 -2.39 -6.92
C ILE A 63 -2.53 -3.51 -5.90
N LEU A 64 -2.41 -3.14 -4.62
CA LEU A 64 -2.17 -4.07 -3.51
C LEU A 64 -3.38 -4.96 -3.23
N CYS A 65 -4.58 -4.39 -3.32
CA CYS A 65 -5.85 -5.02 -3.00
C CYS A 65 -6.85 -4.89 -4.15
N GLN A 66 -7.78 -5.85 -4.27
CA GLN A 66 -8.91 -5.77 -5.19
C GLN A 66 -9.94 -4.71 -4.76
N ASP A 67 -10.13 -4.54 -3.45
CA ASP A 67 -10.90 -3.44 -2.90
C ASP A 67 -10.01 -2.20 -2.77
N THR A 68 -10.22 -1.21 -3.63
CA THR A 68 -9.44 0.01 -3.70
C THR A 68 -9.95 1.10 -2.75
N GLY A 69 -11.00 0.83 -1.98
CA GLY A 69 -11.65 1.82 -1.12
C GLY A 69 -12.28 2.98 -1.90
N ILE A 70 -12.85 3.93 -1.15
CA ILE A 70 -13.46 5.15 -1.69
C ILE A 70 -12.45 6.30 -1.48
N PRO A 71 -12.11 7.08 -2.52
CA PRO A 71 -11.27 8.27 -2.36
C PRO A 71 -11.94 9.28 -1.43
N ILE A 72 -11.19 9.78 -0.45
CA ILE A 72 -11.62 10.79 0.54
C ILE A 72 -10.90 12.13 0.34
#